data_AF-A0A9W8RW11-F1
#
_entry.id   AF-A0A9W8RW11-F1
#
_cell.length_a   1.000
_cell.length_b   1.000
_cell.length_c   1.000
_cell.angle_alpha   90.00
_cell.angle_beta   90.00
_cell.angle_gamma   90.00
#
_symmetry.space_group_name_H-M   'P 1'
#
loop_
_entity.id
_entity.type
_entity.pdbx_description
1 polymer ?
#
loop_
_entity_poly.entity_id
_entity_poly.type
_entity_poly.pdbx_seq_one_letter_code
_entity_poly.pdbx_strand_id
1 'polypeptide(L)'
;MTERQQECDSVYRRLKAWQDEFEQLLTVHTPQYADLLTSSGTPSQQPNSILIHCTIHSAIISLHQRSIFPVSNLDGEAAPRECSSERCLSSCDQMAEVIRGADDDTLGLINPYVIYCVFIAARFYVIYSKAMGSELPNKLYLFIYALRVCGKIWPLARMLHRVLEAAAAEHAGNSSLKPLPVEFFDLQYFSLDIHAALREWAGEKIGSPVGTSVIESA
;
A
#
# COMPACT_ATOMS: atom_id res chain seq x y z
N MET A 1 5.10 9.89 -26.94
CA MET A 1 4.98 9.24 -25.61
C MET A 1 5.67 10.08 -24.50
N THR A 2 6.09 11.31 -24.79
CA THR A 2 6.97 12.14 -23.94
C THR A 2 6.22 13.11 -23.01
N GLU A 3 5.07 13.64 -23.43
CA GLU A 3 4.31 14.65 -22.66
C GLU A 3 3.75 14.09 -21.35
N ARG A 4 3.07 12.93 -21.41
CA ARG A 4 2.55 12.25 -20.20
C ARG A 4 3.67 11.92 -19.21
N GLN A 5 4.83 11.47 -19.68
CA GLN A 5 5.95 11.15 -18.81
C GLN A 5 6.52 12.41 -18.13
N GLN A 6 6.61 13.51 -18.87
CA GLN A 6 7.02 14.81 -18.32
C GLN A 6 6.03 15.35 -17.28
N GLU A 7 4.72 15.17 -17.52
CA GLU A 7 3.68 15.50 -16.54
C GLU A 7 3.82 14.65 -15.27
N CYS A 8 4.00 13.33 -15.41
CA CYS A 8 4.26 12.44 -14.27
C CYS A 8 5.49 12.91 -13.47
N ASP A 9 6.60 13.23 -14.15
CA ASP A 9 7.82 13.70 -13.51
C ASP A 9 7.64 15.06 -12.81
N SER A 10 6.77 15.92 -13.34
CA SER A 10 6.41 17.20 -12.73
C SER A 10 5.60 17.00 -11.44
N VAL A 11 4.57 16.14 -11.48
CA VAL A 11 3.75 15.79 -10.32
C VAL A 11 4.59 15.12 -9.24
N TYR A 12 5.46 14.17 -9.61
CA TYR A 12 6.39 13.51 -8.70
C TYR A 12 7.28 14.52 -7.95
N ARG A 13 7.90 15.46 -8.68
CA ARG A 13 8.76 16.50 -8.07
C ARG A 13 7.99 17.38 -7.09
N ARG A 14 6.75 17.76 -7.43
CA ARG A 14 5.89 18.55 -6.54
C ARG A 14 5.52 17.77 -5.27
N LEU A 15 5.19 16.49 -5.40
CA LEU A 15 4.89 15.62 -4.25
C LEU A 15 6.09 15.49 -3.31
N LYS A 16 7.29 15.28 -3.88
CA LYS A 16 8.53 15.20 -3.09
C LYS A 16 8.86 16.52 -2.40
N ALA A 17 8.80 17.65 -3.11
CA ALA A 17 9.02 18.96 -2.51
C ALA A 17 8.06 19.24 -1.34
N TRP A 18 6.77 18.93 -1.53
CA TRP A 18 5.77 19.09 -0.47
C TRP A 18 6.02 18.14 0.72
N GLN A 19 6.44 16.90 0.46
CA GLN A 19 6.83 15.97 1.53
C GLN A 19 8.00 16.53 2.36
N ASP A 20 9.03 17.06 1.70
CA ASP A 20 10.20 17.60 2.38
C ASP A 20 9.82 18.84 3.23
N GLU A 21 8.92 19.69 2.73
CA GLU A 21 8.35 20.81 3.50
C GLU A 21 7.54 20.31 4.71
N PHE A 22 6.74 19.26 4.54
CA PHE A 22 5.97 18.67 5.63
C PHE A 22 6.87 18.09 6.73
N GLU A 23 7.95 17.40 6.37
CA GLU A 23 8.92 16.87 7.32
C GLU A 23 9.63 17.99 8.11
N GLN A 24 9.92 19.13 7.46
CA GLN A 24 10.43 20.33 8.15
C GLN A 24 9.40 20.91 9.13
N LEU A 25 8.11 20.92 8.78
CA LEU A 25 7.07 21.37 9.69
C LEU A 25 6.92 20.47 10.92
N LEU A 26 7.00 19.14 10.74
CA LEU A 26 6.95 18.19 11.86
C LEU A 26 8.10 18.38 12.86
N THR A 27 9.27 18.79 12.39
CA THR A 27 10.45 19.01 13.25
C THR A 27 10.45 20.36 13.97
N VAL A 28 9.85 21.40 13.38
CA VAL A 28 9.92 22.78 13.90
C VAL A 28 8.64 23.22 14.62
N HIS A 29 7.45 22.77 14.20
CA HIS A 29 6.18 23.39 14.57
C HIS A 29 5.20 22.49 15.34
N THR A 30 5.58 21.26 15.70
CA THR A 30 4.63 20.36 16.37
C THR A 30 4.31 20.87 17.79
N PRO A 31 3.08 21.35 18.06
CA PRO A 31 2.72 21.84 19.38
C PRO A 31 2.51 20.65 20.33
N GLN A 32 2.87 20.81 21.60
CA GLN A 32 2.72 19.80 22.67
C GLN A 32 1.29 19.25 22.82
N TYR A 33 0.26 19.90 22.27
CA TYR A 33 -1.12 19.38 22.33
C TYR A 33 -1.37 18.19 21.38
N ALA A 34 -0.58 18.04 20.31
CA ALA A 34 -0.66 16.88 19.42
C ALA A 34 -0.17 15.58 20.11
N ASP A 35 0.69 15.70 21.13
CA ASP A 35 1.14 14.60 21.99
C ASP A 35 0.06 14.10 22.97
N LEU A 36 -1.03 14.83 23.17
CA LEU A 36 -2.03 14.49 24.20
C LEU A 36 -2.89 13.28 23.85
N LEU A 37 -2.90 12.80 22.60
CA LEU A 37 -3.65 11.62 22.17
C LEU A 37 -2.78 10.36 22.03
N THR A 38 -1.46 10.48 22.17
CA THR A 38 -0.50 9.37 22.06
C THR A 38 0.64 9.62 23.03
N SER A 39 0.63 8.92 24.16
CA SER A 39 1.58 9.15 25.26
C SER A 39 3.03 8.71 24.96
N SER A 40 3.37 8.27 23.74
CA SER A 40 4.66 7.58 23.48
C SER A 40 5.20 7.60 22.03
N GLY A 41 4.81 8.53 21.15
CA GLY A 41 5.26 8.54 19.74
C GLY A 41 6.00 9.81 19.32
N THR A 42 6.96 9.70 18.39
CA THR A 42 7.52 10.87 17.68
C THR A 42 6.44 11.49 16.78
N PRO A 43 6.54 12.79 16.41
CA PRO A 43 5.56 13.44 15.52
C PRO A 43 5.32 12.71 14.19
N SER A 44 6.32 11.97 13.69
CA SER A 44 6.25 11.13 12.50
C SER A 44 5.47 9.83 12.68
N GLN A 45 5.31 9.34 13.91
CA GLN A 45 4.58 8.10 14.26
C GLN A 45 3.09 8.36 14.53
N GLN A 46 2.66 9.61 14.47
CA GLN A 46 1.26 9.98 14.64
C GLN A 46 0.39 9.41 13.51
N PRO A 47 -0.85 8.95 13.80
CA PRO A 47 -1.74 8.37 12.78
C PRO A 47 -1.93 9.24 11.54
N ASN A 48 -2.04 10.57 11.73
CA ASN A 48 -2.21 11.52 10.63
C ASN A 48 -0.93 11.69 9.81
N SER A 49 0.24 11.69 10.45
CA SER A 49 1.53 11.72 9.75
C SER A 49 1.73 10.45 8.93
N ILE A 50 1.43 9.28 9.51
CA ILE A 50 1.47 8.00 8.80
C ILE A 50 0.53 8.02 7.59
N LEU A 51 -0.70 8.51 7.76
CA LEU A 51 -1.67 8.66 6.68
C LEU A 51 -1.12 9.52 5.54
N ILE A 52 -0.54 10.68 5.86
CA ILE A 52 0.03 11.60 4.87
C ILE A 52 1.17 10.92 4.09
N HIS A 53 2.16 10.34 4.78
CA HIS A 53 3.28 9.66 4.13
C HIS A 53 2.83 8.48 3.27
N CYS A 54 1.95 7.62 3.80
CA CYS A 54 1.43 6.49 3.05
C CYS A 54 0.66 6.94 1.80
N THR A 55 -0.10 8.03 1.90
CA THR A 55 -0.82 8.62 0.76
C THR A 55 0.15 9.07 -0.32
N ILE A 56 1.19 9.84 0.03
CA ILE A 56 2.20 10.31 -0.93
C ILE A 56 2.88 9.14 -1.63
N HIS A 57 3.39 8.15 -0.88
CA HIS A 57 4.07 7.01 -1.47
C HIS A 57 3.15 6.17 -2.36
N SER A 58 1.89 5.98 -1.95
CA SER A 58 0.91 5.27 -2.79
C SER A 58 0.58 6.03 -4.09
N ALA A 59 0.57 7.36 -4.05
CA ALA A 59 0.38 8.20 -5.24
C ALA A 59 1.57 8.09 -6.19
N ILE A 60 2.81 8.12 -5.68
CA ILE A 60 4.04 7.94 -6.49
C ILE A 60 4.03 6.57 -7.17
N ILE A 61 3.73 5.50 -6.44
CA ILE A 61 3.63 4.14 -6.99
C ILE A 61 2.56 4.11 -8.09
N SER A 62 1.39 4.69 -7.82
CA SER A 62 0.27 4.68 -8.77
C SER A 62 0.56 5.46 -10.06
N LEU A 63 1.36 6.52 -9.96
CA LEU A 63 1.77 7.36 -11.09
C LEU A 63 2.75 6.64 -12.02
N HIS A 64 3.70 5.90 -11.45
CA HIS A 64 4.81 5.30 -12.19
C HIS A 64 4.61 3.81 -12.54
N GLN A 65 3.74 3.06 -11.84
CA GLN A 65 3.51 1.62 -12.10
C GLN A 65 3.14 1.31 -13.55
N ARG A 66 2.38 2.21 -14.21
CA ARG A 66 1.94 2.04 -15.60
C ARG A 66 3.06 2.25 -16.63
N SER A 67 4.07 3.05 -16.30
CA SER A 67 5.23 3.27 -17.16
C SER A 67 6.16 2.06 -17.19
N ILE A 68 6.16 1.25 -16.13
CA ILE A 68 7.01 0.06 -16.00
C ILE A 68 6.49 -1.10 -16.88
N PHE A 69 5.16 -1.29 -16.95
CA PHE A 69 4.51 -2.41 -17.63
C PHE A 69 3.57 -1.97 -18.77
N PRO A 70 4.07 -1.41 -19.88
CA PRO A 70 3.23 -0.81 -20.92
C PRO A 70 2.38 -1.85 -21.67
N VAL A 71 1.17 -1.44 -22.06
CA VAL A 71 0.18 -2.24 -22.79
C VAL A 71 0.65 -2.65 -24.19
N SER A 72 1.60 -1.91 -24.76
CA SER A 72 2.24 -2.22 -26.03
C SER A 72 3.74 -2.34 -25.83
N ASN A 73 4.33 -3.41 -26.36
CA ASN A 73 5.78 -3.66 -26.44
C ASN A 73 6.44 -2.64 -27.38
N LEU A 74 6.33 -1.35 -27.06
CA LEU A 74 7.11 -0.32 -27.72
C LEU A 74 8.52 -0.46 -27.15
N ASP A 75 9.37 -1.09 -27.96
CA ASP A 75 10.79 -1.41 -27.75
C ASP A 75 11.70 -0.17 -27.54
N GLY A 76 11.12 0.97 -27.14
CA GLY A 76 11.77 2.28 -27.26
C GLY A 76 12.76 2.63 -26.17
N GLU A 77 12.43 2.47 -24.88
CA GLU A 77 13.25 3.09 -23.83
C GLU A 77 13.28 2.26 -22.54
N ALA A 78 14.38 1.55 -22.29
CA ALA A 78 14.64 0.81 -21.04
C ALA A 78 14.90 1.75 -19.85
N ALA A 79 15.67 2.82 -20.06
CA ALA A 79 16.10 3.74 -19.00
C ALA A 79 14.93 4.46 -18.26
N PRO A 80 13.86 4.95 -18.91
CA PRO A 80 12.71 5.53 -18.21
C PRO A 80 11.93 4.51 -17.38
N ARG A 81 11.91 3.24 -17.81
CA ARG A 81 11.27 2.15 -17.06
C ARG A 81 12.08 1.84 -15.81
N GLU A 82 13.40 1.78 -15.93
CA GLU A 82 14.33 1.61 -14.80
C GLU A 82 14.14 2.73 -13.77
N CYS A 83 14.20 4.01 -14.19
CA CYS A 83 14.00 5.15 -13.29
C CYS A 83 12.60 5.13 -12.62
N SER A 84 11.55 4.79 -13.37
CA SER A 84 10.20 4.66 -12.80
C SER A 84 10.11 3.53 -11.77
N SER A 85 10.78 2.40 -12.03
CA SER A 85 10.82 1.27 -11.10
C SER A 85 11.60 1.59 -9.83
N GLU A 86 12.73 2.28 -9.92
CA GLU A 86 13.52 2.74 -8.77
C GLU A 86 12.72 3.70 -7.88
N ARG A 87 11.97 4.63 -8.48
CA ARG A 87 11.08 5.55 -7.72
C ARG A 87 9.98 4.81 -6.98
N CYS A 88 9.36 3.81 -7.61
CA CYS A 88 8.36 2.97 -6.96
C CYS A 88 8.96 2.14 -5.82
N LEU A 89 10.11 1.49 -6.05
CA LEU A 89 10.82 0.72 -5.03
C LEU A 89 11.23 1.59 -3.84
N SER A 90 11.82 2.76 -4.11
CA SER A 90 12.18 3.73 -3.07
C SER A 90 10.97 4.20 -2.27
N SER A 91 9.82 4.38 -2.92
CA SER A 91 8.57 4.75 -2.23
C SER A 91 8.01 3.61 -1.38
N CYS A 92 8.10 2.36 -1.84
CA CYS A 92 7.73 1.20 -1.04
C CYS A 92 8.65 1.06 0.18
N ASP A 93 9.95 1.27 -0.03
CA ASP A 93 10.96 1.23 1.02
C ASP A 93 10.69 2.28 2.11
N GLN A 94 10.45 3.53 1.71
CA GLN A 94 10.12 4.61 2.64
C GLN A 94 8.79 4.38 3.35
N MET A 95 7.77 3.86 2.66
CA MET A 95 6.49 3.48 3.29
C MET A 95 6.70 2.38 4.35
N ALA A 96 7.57 1.40 4.08
CA ALA A 96 7.90 0.37 5.06
C ALA A 96 8.59 0.97 6.31
N GLU A 97 9.46 1.95 6.16
CA GLU A 97 10.06 2.66 7.31
C GLU A 97 8.99 3.37 8.16
N VAL A 98 8.04 4.05 7.52
CA VAL A 98 6.92 4.72 8.20
C VAL A 98 6.07 3.72 8.97
N ILE A 99 5.68 2.61 8.34
CA ILE A 99 4.88 1.56 8.98
C ILE A 99 5.64 0.89 10.13
N ARG A 100 6.97 0.69 10.01
CA ARG A 100 7.78 0.13 11.10
C ARG A 100 7.80 1.02 12.33
N GLY A 101 7.70 2.33 12.12
CA GLY A 101 7.63 3.30 13.21
C GLY A 101 6.32 3.25 14.00
N ALA A 102 5.24 2.71 13.44
CA ALA A 102 3.95 2.66 14.12
C ALA A 102 3.88 1.49 15.11
N ASP A 103 3.35 1.73 16.31
CA ASP A 103 3.02 0.65 17.24
C ASP A 103 1.74 -0.08 16.84
N ASP A 104 1.52 -1.26 17.43
CA ASP A 104 0.39 -2.13 17.12
C ASP A 104 -0.97 -1.48 17.43
N ASP A 105 -1.04 -0.63 18.46
CA ASP A 105 -2.26 0.05 18.88
C ASP A 105 -2.65 1.14 17.86
N THR A 106 -1.66 1.92 17.42
CA THR A 106 -1.79 2.93 16.36
C THR A 106 -2.19 2.28 15.04
N LEU A 107 -1.54 1.17 14.65
CA LEU A 107 -1.89 0.43 13.43
C LEU A 107 -3.31 -0.14 13.50
N GLY A 108 -3.75 -0.63 14.66
CA GLY A 108 -5.11 -1.13 14.85
C GLY A 108 -6.18 -0.05 14.57
N LEU A 109 -5.94 1.17 15.05
CA LEU A 109 -6.87 2.30 14.96
C LEU A 109 -6.62 3.24 13.77
N ILE A 110 -5.69 2.87 12.87
CA ILE A 110 -5.31 3.72 11.75
C ILE A 110 -6.46 3.96 10.77
N ASN A 111 -6.40 5.08 10.07
CA ASN A 111 -7.37 5.39 9.02
C ASN A 111 -7.41 4.24 7.99
N PRO A 112 -8.61 3.71 7.64
CA PRO A 112 -8.75 2.62 6.68
C PRO A 112 -8.14 2.89 5.30
N TYR A 113 -7.94 4.16 4.92
CA TYR A 113 -7.24 4.51 3.71
C TYR A 113 -5.78 4.04 3.70
N VAL A 114 -5.11 4.02 4.87
CA VAL A 114 -3.73 3.51 4.99
C VAL A 114 -3.64 2.03 4.65
N ILE A 115 -4.69 1.25 4.95
CA ILE A 115 -4.77 -0.17 4.57
C ILE A 115 -4.62 -0.33 3.05
N TYR A 116 -5.26 0.54 2.26
CA TYR A 116 -5.11 0.53 0.81
C TYR A 116 -3.73 0.99 0.36
N CYS A 117 -3.16 2.02 0.97
CA CYS A 117 -1.80 2.47 0.65
C CYS A 117 -0.77 1.35 0.86
N VAL A 118 -0.86 0.66 2.00
CA VAL A 118 0.00 -0.49 2.33
C VAL A 118 -0.20 -1.63 1.33
N PHE A 119 -1.46 -1.92 0.95
CA PHE A 119 -1.74 -2.93 -0.06
C PHE A 119 -1.17 -2.56 -1.45
N ILE A 120 -1.23 -1.29 -1.86
CA ILE A 120 -0.64 -0.81 -3.12
C ILE A 120 0.88 -1.09 -3.15
N ALA A 121 1.60 -0.75 -2.07
CA ALA A 121 3.04 -1.00 -1.99
C ALA A 121 3.39 -2.50 -1.95
N ALA A 122 2.66 -3.28 -1.14
CA ALA A 122 2.86 -4.73 -1.05
C ALA A 122 2.60 -5.44 -2.38
N ARG A 123 1.50 -5.09 -3.05
CA ARG A 123 1.15 -5.61 -4.39
C ARG A 123 2.25 -5.28 -5.41
N PHE A 124 2.77 -4.06 -5.38
CA PHE A 124 3.86 -3.66 -6.27
C PHE A 124 5.11 -4.53 -6.05
N TYR A 125 5.55 -4.75 -4.81
CA TYR A 125 6.69 -5.63 -4.53
C TYR A 125 6.49 -7.05 -5.09
N VAL A 126 5.34 -7.66 -4.84
CA VAL A 126 5.06 -9.02 -5.32
C VAL A 126 5.16 -9.11 -6.84
N ILE A 127 4.49 -8.19 -7.55
CA ILE A 127 4.44 -8.24 -9.02
C ILE A 127 5.80 -7.89 -9.61
N TYR A 128 6.50 -6.90 -9.04
CA TYR A 128 7.81 -6.51 -9.49
C TYR A 128 8.84 -7.63 -9.30
N SER A 129 8.87 -8.29 -8.13
CA SER A 129 9.73 -9.45 -7.89
C SER A 129 9.42 -10.61 -8.84
N LYS A 130 8.13 -10.89 -9.07
CA LYS A 130 7.69 -11.93 -10.04
C LYS A 130 8.15 -11.59 -11.46
N ALA A 131 8.04 -10.34 -11.89
CA ALA A 131 8.47 -9.88 -13.21
C ALA A 131 10.00 -9.94 -13.39
N MET A 132 10.76 -9.66 -12.34
CA MET A 132 12.23 -9.68 -12.36
C MET A 132 12.82 -11.07 -12.05
N GLY A 133 12.00 -12.06 -11.69
CA GLY A 133 12.46 -13.36 -11.24
C GLY A 133 13.32 -13.30 -9.96
N SER A 134 13.07 -12.29 -9.11
CA SER A 134 13.82 -12.05 -7.88
C SER A 134 13.07 -12.52 -6.65
N GLU A 135 13.78 -12.67 -5.54
CA GLU A 135 13.18 -12.98 -4.24
C GLU A 135 12.29 -11.83 -3.74
N LEU A 136 11.31 -12.17 -2.89
CA LEU A 136 10.48 -11.16 -2.24
C LEU A 136 11.28 -10.37 -1.20
N PRO A 137 11.20 -9.04 -1.19
CA PRO A 137 11.92 -8.23 -0.21
C PRO A 137 11.37 -8.45 1.19
N ASN A 138 12.25 -8.50 2.21
CA ASN A 138 11.84 -8.66 3.62
C ASN A 138 10.82 -7.61 4.08
N LYS A 139 10.89 -6.40 3.50
CA LYS A 139 9.95 -5.29 3.78
C LYS A 139 8.51 -5.62 3.40
N LEU A 140 8.27 -6.54 2.47
CA LEU A 140 6.91 -7.02 2.15
C LEU A 140 6.24 -7.64 3.38
N TYR A 141 6.97 -8.44 4.16
CA TYR A 141 6.40 -9.12 5.34
C TYR A 141 6.01 -8.14 6.44
N LEU A 142 6.61 -6.95 6.48
CA LEU A 142 6.16 -5.87 7.35
C LEU A 142 4.77 -5.35 6.95
N PHE A 143 4.50 -5.21 5.65
CA PHE A 143 3.17 -4.84 5.17
C PHE A 143 2.13 -5.92 5.45
N ILE A 144 2.49 -7.19 5.24
CA ILE A 144 1.63 -8.33 5.56
C ILE A 144 1.32 -8.35 7.07
N TYR A 145 2.33 -8.12 7.91
CA TYR A 145 2.17 -7.97 9.37
C TYR A 145 1.24 -6.81 9.73
N ALA A 146 1.46 -5.62 9.16
CA ALA A 146 0.66 -4.44 9.45
C ALA A 146 -0.82 -4.68 9.09
N LEU A 147 -1.10 -5.28 7.93
CA LEU A 147 -2.46 -5.65 7.52
C LEU A 147 -3.09 -6.70 8.44
N ARG A 148 -2.30 -7.62 9.01
CA ARG A 148 -2.77 -8.56 10.03
C ARG A 148 -3.21 -7.82 11.30
N VAL A 149 -2.43 -6.82 11.75
CA VAL A 149 -2.74 -5.99 12.92
C VAL A 149 -4.00 -5.16 12.68
N CYS A 150 -4.05 -4.39 11.58
CA CYS A 150 -5.24 -3.64 11.16
C CYS A 150 -6.46 -4.54 11.01
N GLY A 151 -6.24 -5.79 10.57
CA GLY A 151 -7.25 -6.81 10.40
C GLY A 151 -7.97 -7.22 11.69
N LYS A 152 -7.44 -6.93 12.88
CA LYS A 152 -8.18 -7.17 14.13
C LYS A 152 -9.48 -6.36 14.17
N ILE A 153 -9.47 -5.15 13.61
CA ILE A 153 -10.61 -4.22 13.60
C ILE A 153 -11.26 -4.20 12.21
N TRP A 154 -10.46 -4.03 11.15
CA TRP A 154 -10.96 -3.75 9.81
C TRP A 154 -11.09 -5.03 8.96
N PRO A 155 -12.32 -5.40 8.52
CA PRO A 155 -12.52 -6.56 7.64
C PRO A 155 -11.72 -6.48 6.34
N LEU A 156 -11.64 -5.28 5.76
CA LEU A 156 -10.86 -5.02 4.57
C LEU A 156 -9.38 -5.42 4.72
N ALA A 157 -8.75 -5.07 5.84
CA ALA A 157 -7.36 -5.42 6.08
C ALA A 157 -7.17 -6.94 6.22
N ARG A 158 -8.11 -7.65 6.84
CA ARG A 158 -8.08 -9.13 6.89
C ARG A 158 -8.13 -9.74 5.50
N MET A 159 -9.02 -9.24 4.65
CA MET A 159 -9.15 -9.69 3.27
C MET A 159 -7.84 -9.50 2.50
N LEU A 160 -7.28 -8.29 2.53
CA LEU A 160 -6.05 -7.95 1.81
C LEU A 160 -4.81 -8.66 2.37
N HIS A 161 -4.75 -8.88 3.69
CA HIS A 161 -3.73 -9.72 4.32
C HIS A 161 -3.72 -11.14 3.75
N ARG A 162 -4.90 -11.79 3.66
CA ARG A 162 -5.02 -13.14 3.08
C ARG A 162 -4.61 -13.20 1.61
N VAL A 163 -4.98 -12.16 0.83
CA VAL A 163 -4.57 -12.03 -0.57
C VAL A 163 -3.04 -12.00 -0.69
N LEU A 164 -2.36 -11.19 0.13
CA LEU A 164 -0.91 -11.06 0.07
C LEU A 164 -0.17 -12.30 0.60
N GLU A 165 -0.68 -12.97 1.63
CA GLU A 165 -0.16 -14.27 2.10
C GLU A 165 -0.25 -15.32 0.98
N ALA A 166 -1.40 -15.41 0.29
CA ALA A 166 -1.55 -16.30 -0.85
C ALA A 166 -0.59 -15.95 -2.00
N ALA A 167 -0.39 -14.66 -2.27
CA ALA A 167 0.53 -14.20 -3.31
C ALA A 167 1.99 -14.52 -2.97
N ALA A 168 2.40 -14.33 -1.71
CA ALA A 168 3.73 -14.65 -1.23
C ALA A 168 4.00 -16.17 -1.27
N ALA A 169 2.99 -16.98 -0.91
CA ALA A 169 3.06 -18.43 -1.03
C ALA A 169 3.20 -18.90 -2.49
N GLU A 170 2.42 -18.31 -3.41
CA GLU A 170 2.53 -18.60 -4.84
C GLU A 170 3.93 -18.27 -5.38
N HIS A 171 4.51 -17.13 -4.98
CA HIS A 171 5.87 -16.75 -5.36
C HIS A 171 6.92 -17.74 -4.85
N ALA A 172 6.75 -18.30 -3.65
CA ALA A 172 7.62 -19.31 -3.09
C ALA A 172 7.48 -20.71 -3.75
N GLY A 173 6.66 -20.86 -4.79
CA GLY A 173 6.40 -22.12 -5.47
C GLY A 173 5.38 -23.02 -4.77
N ASN A 174 4.73 -22.54 -3.70
CA ASN A 174 3.65 -23.27 -3.06
C ASN A 174 2.38 -23.11 -3.91
N SER A 175 1.91 -24.21 -4.52
CA SER A 175 0.69 -24.20 -5.31
C SER A 175 -0.53 -23.88 -4.43
N SER A 176 -1.11 -22.70 -4.61
CA SER A 176 -2.36 -22.32 -3.93
C SER A 176 -3.53 -23.15 -4.47
N LEU A 177 -4.37 -23.67 -3.58
CA LEU A 177 -5.62 -24.36 -3.94
C LEU A 177 -6.61 -23.44 -4.68
N LYS A 178 -6.50 -22.12 -4.48
CA LYS A 178 -7.30 -21.10 -5.14
C LYS A 178 -6.38 -20.04 -5.73
N PRO A 179 -6.07 -20.06 -7.04
CA PRO A 179 -5.20 -19.09 -7.66
C PRO A 179 -5.79 -17.67 -7.53
N LEU A 180 -4.92 -16.68 -7.41
CA LEU A 180 -5.35 -15.28 -7.35
C LEU A 180 -5.93 -14.83 -8.71
N PRO A 181 -6.85 -13.85 -8.71
CA PRO A 181 -7.37 -13.27 -9.95
C PRO A 181 -6.23 -12.73 -10.82
N VAL A 182 -6.32 -12.88 -12.13
CA VAL A 182 -5.26 -12.44 -13.06
C VAL A 182 -5.02 -10.93 -12.99
N GLU A 183 -6.09 -10.17 -12.68
CA GLU A 183 -6.06 -8.72 -12.47
C GLU A 183 -5.16 -8.34 -11.30
N PHE A 184 -4.98 -9.24 -10.31
CA PHE A 184 -4.03 -9.00 -9.23
C PHE A 184 -2.61 -8.82 -9.77
N PHE A 185 -2.20 -9.61 -10.77
CA PHE A 185 -0.83 -9.56 -11.32
C PHE A 185 -0.62 -8.49 -12.40
N ASP A 186 -1.69 -7.82 -12.84
CA ASP A 186 -1.61 -6.77 -13.86
C ASP A 186 -1.61 -5.37 -13.24
N LEU A 187 -0.43 -4.74 -13.20
CA LEU A 187 -0.23 -3.38 -12.66
C LEU A 187 -0.91 -2.26 -13.48
N GLN A 188 -1.53 -2.57 -14.62
CA GLN A 188 -2.39 -1.61 -15.33
C GLN A 188 -3.67 -1.31 -14.56
N TYR A 189 -4.20 -2.31 -13.85
CA TYR A 189 -5.34 -2.14 -12.95
C TYR A 189 -4.93 -1.45 -11.66
N PHE A 190 -5.70 -0.43 -11.27
CA PHE A 190 -5.53 0.15 -9.95
C PHE A 190 -6.00 -0.84 -8.88
N SER A 191 -5.41 -0.75 -7.70
CA SER A 191 -5.78 -1.62 -6.58
C SER A 191 -7.25 -1.50 -6.16
N LEU A 192 -7.91 -0.37 -6.47
CA LEU A 192 -9.33 -0.17 -6.24
C LEU A 192 -10.21 -0.89 -7.28
N ASP A 193 -9.76 -0.98 -8.52
CA ASP A 193 -10.52 -1.61 -9.62
C ASP A 193 -10.63 -3.12 -9.42
N ILE A 194 -9.60 -3.72 -8.85
CA ILE A 194 -9.54 -5.18 -8.59
C ILE A 194 -10.23 -5.59 -7.29
N HIS A 195 -10.73 -4.63 -6.49
CA HIS A 195 -11.29 -4.91 -5.17
C HIS A 195 -12.49 -5.88 -5.22
N ALA A 196 -13.35 -5.76 -6.23
CA ALA A 196 -14.47 -6.66 -6.42
C ALA A 196 -14.03 -8.11 -6.69
N ALA A 197 -13.04 -8.29 -7.57
CA ALA A 197 -12.47 -9.60 -7.88
C ALA A 197 -11.76 -10.22 -6.66
N LEU A 198 -11.03 -9.41 -5.89
CA LEU A 198 -10.39 -9.86 -4.64
C LEU A 198 -11.41 -10.26 -3.57
N ARG A 199 -12.52 -9.54 -3.46
CA ARG A 199 -13.61 -9.86 -2.54
C ARG A 199 -14.27 -11.19 -2.87
N GLU A 200 -14.58 -11.42 -4.15
CA GLU A 200 -15.13 -12.69 -4.63
C GLU A 200 -14.13 -13.84 -4.40
N TRP A 201 -12.85 -13.58 -4.67
CA TRP A 201 -11.78 -14.53 -4.37
C TRP A 201 -11.68 -14.84 -2.87
N ALA A 202 -11.84 -13.85 -2.00
CA ALA A 202 -11.81 -14.07 -0.55
C ALA A 202 -13.05 -14.80 0.00
N GLY A 203 -14.09 -15.00 -0.84
CA GLY A 203 -15.35 -15.63 -0.43
C GLY A 203 -16.22 -14.75 0.45
N GLU A 204 -15.98 -13.44 0.49
CA GLU A 204 -16.81 -12.48 1.22
C GLU A 204 -18.05 -12.15 0.36
N LYS A 205 -19.21 -12.70 0.74
CA LYS A 205 -20.49 -12.40 0.08
C LYS A 205 -20.81 -10.90 0.17
N ILE A 206 -21.36 -10.34 -0.91
CA ILE A 206 -21.94 -8.98 -0.93
C ILE A 206 -23.10 -8.97 0.08
N GLY A 207 -22.86 -8.38 1.26
CA GLY A 207 -23.86 -8.23 2.31
C GLY A 207 -24.00 -9.46 3.23
N SER A 208 -23.19 -9.52 4.28
CA SER A 208 -23.75 -9.97 5.57
C SER A 208 -24.36 -8.72 6.22
N PRO A 209 -25.65 -8.72 6.60
CA PRO A 209 -26.14 -7.65 7.46
C PRO A 209 -25.30 -7.67 8.73
N VAL A 210 -24.84 -6.49 9.13
CA VAL A 210 -24.39 -6.25 10.50
C VAL A 210 -25.49 -6.83 11.38
N GLY A 211 -25.14 -7.84 12.20
CA GLY A 211 -26.07 -8.43 13.13
C GLY A 211 -26.57 -7.33 14.06
N THR A 212 -27.77 -6.83 13.80
CA THR A 212 -28.60 -6.18 14.81
C THR A 212 -28.82 -7.25 15.87
N SER A 213 -28.03 -7.20 16.94
CA SER A 213 -28.37 -7.91 18.16
C SER A 213 -29.71 -7.36 18.62
N VAL A 214 -30.73 -8.19 18.42
CA VAL A 214 -32.05 -8.08 19.02
C VAL A 214 -31.85 -7.81 20.51
N ILE A 215 -32.14 -6.60 20.95
CA ILE A 215 -32.40 -6.31 22.35
C ILE A 215 -33.87 -6.68 22.54
N GLU A 216 -34.13 -7.95 22.80
CA GLU A 216 -35.34 -8.40 23.50
C GLU A 216 -34.91 -8.97 24.85
N SER A 217 -35.75 -8.70 25.85
CA SER A 217 -35.75 -9.16 27.25
C SER A 217 -34.87 -8.40 28.26
N ALA A 218 -35.44 -7.34 28.83
CA ALA A 218 -35.95 -7.32 30.21
C ALA A 218 -36.85 -6.10 30.45
#